data_AF-A6GLU7-F1
#
_entry.id   AF-A6GLU7-F1
#
_cell.length_a   1.000
_cell.length_b   1.000
_cell.length_c   1.000
_cell.angle_alpha   90.00
_cell.angle_beta   90.00
_cell.angle_gamma   90.00
#
_symmetry.space_group_name_H-M   'P 1'
#
loop_
_entity.id
_entity.type
_entity.pdbx_description
1 polymer ?
#
loop_
_entity_poly.entity_id
_entity_poly.type
_entity_poly.pdbx_seq_one_letter_code
_entity_poly.pdbx_strand_id
1 'polypeptide(L)'
;MRRVFNVIDRGIASSPTNAETAPGNSIEAVQAAWAQALRCDFGRTRDAMLCHLAETTQELAHQYPNDSKVLLWNGIVLTGYAKSLGGLCALQFQAHAKASLERAIALAPNDGAAYLYLGLLYDHAPASPYGFGDENIARSLLEQGLKLTLSSAEQLRRA
;
A
#
# COMPACT_ATOMS: atom_id res chain seq x y z
N MET A 1 -28.71 15.08 56.90
CA MET A 1 -28.29 15.70 55.62
C MET A 1 -29.23 15.23 54.52
N ARG A 2 -29.73 16.15 53.69
CA ARG A 2 -30.96 16.10 52.88
C ARG A 2 -30.85 15.29 51.56
N ARG A 3 -31.92 14.53 51.23
CA ARG A 3 -32.63 14.28 49.93
C ARG A 3 -31.76 13.80 48.74
N VAL A 4 -31.85 12.57 48.21
CA VAL A 4 -32.92 11.93 47.38
C VAL A 4 -33.62 12.89 46.40
N PHE A 5 -33.32 12.80 45.09
CA PHE A 5 -34.17 13.05 43.91
C PHE A 5 -33.32 12.72 42.67
N ASN A 6 -33.48 11.56 42.03
CA ASN A 6 -34.46 11.16 41.01
C ASN A 6 -34.12 11.60 39.57
N VAL A 7 -34.35 10.62 38.69
CA VAL A 7 -34.21 10.51 37.24
C VAL A 7 -34.91 11.65 36.47
N ILE A 8 -34.39 11.95 35.28
CA ILE A 8 -35.06 12.18 33.97
C ILE A 8 -34.37 13.36 33.24
N ASP A 9 -33.67 13.08 32.13
CA ASP A 9 -34.07 13.59 30.81
C ASP A 9 -33.29 12.91 29.66
N ARG A 10 -34.07 12.42 28.70
CA ARG A 10 -33.80 12.28 27.26
C ARG A 10 -32.47 11.69 26.79
N GLY A 11 -32.58 10.46 26.31
CA GLY A 11 -32.56 10.24 24.85
C GLY A 11 -31.43 10.94 24.09
N ILE A 12 -30.20 10.53 24.34
CA ILE A 12 -29.25 10.39 23.26
C ILE A 12 -29.13 8.90 22.99
N ALA A 13 -29.76 8.45 21.91
CA ALA A 13 -29.21 7.34 21.18
C ALA A 13 -27.76 7.73 20.90
N SER A 14 -26.81 7.23 21.69
CA SER A 14 -25.45 7.07 21.21
C SER A 14 -25.59 6.05 20.09
N SER A 15 -25.84 6.56 18.89
CA SER A 15 -25.54 5.86 17.66
C SER A 15 -24.21 5.15 17.87
N PRO A 16 -24.05 3.88 17.46
CA PRO A 16 -22.71 3.40 17.25
C PRO A 16 -22.09 4.42 16.29
N THR A 17 -21.15 5.23 16.77
CA THR A 17 -20.18 5.82 15.86
C THR A 17 -19.61 4.59 15.20
N ASN A 18 -20.01 4.35 13.95
CA ASN A 18 -19.24 3.51 13.06
C ASN A 18 -17.81 4.05 13.21
N ALA A 19 -17.01 3.36 14.02
CA ALA A 19 -15.59 3.27 13.76
C ALA A 19 -15.53 2.54 12.42
N GLU A 20 -15.82 3.28 11.35
CA GLU A 20 -15.29 3.03 10.04
C GLU A 20 -13.79 3.10 10.28
N THR A 21 -13.21 1.95 10.61
CA THR A 21 -11.82 1.82 11.04
C THR A 21 -11.00 2.49 9.95
N ALA A 22 -10.47 3.67 10.24
CA ALA A 22 -9.88 4.51 9.22
C ALA A 22 -8.78 3.73 8.50
N PRO A 23 -8.65 3.85 7.16
CA PRO A 23 -7.59 3.18 6.42
C PRO A 23 -6.19 3.50 6.98
N GLY A 24 -6.02 4.63 7.69
CA GLY A 24 -4.80 4.98 8.42
C GLY A 24 -4.28 3.88 9.35
N ASN A 25 -5.11 3.36 10.26
CA ASN A 25 -4.70 2.30 11.19
C ASN A 25 -4.40 0.99 10.46
N SER A 26 -5.20 0.67 9.44
CA SER A 26 -5.01 -0.52 8.61
C SER A 26 -3.69 -0.46 7.83
N ILE A 27 -3.32 0.72 7.32
CA ILE A 27 -2.07 0.89 6.58
C ILE A 27 -0.85 0.86 7.50
N GLU A 28 -0.92 1.45 8.69
CA GLU A 28 0.17 1.34 9.67
C GLU A 28 0.43 -0.12 10.06
N ALA A 29 -0.63 -0.91 10.23
CA ALA A 29 -0.51 -2.35 10.47
C ALA A 29 0.14 -3.08 9.27
N VAL A 30 -0.26 -2.76 8.04
CA VAL A 30 0.36 -3.30 6.81
C VAL A 30 1.85 -2.96 6.74
N GLN A 31 2.22 -1.72 7.04
CA GLN A 31 3.61 -1.26 7.06
C GLN A 31 4.46 -2.03 8.08
N ALA A 32 3.91 -2.21 9.29
CA ALA A 32 4.58 -2.95 10.35
C ALA A 32 4.76 -4.43 9.99
N ALA A 33 3.72 -5.07 9.44
CA ALA A 33 3.75 -6.46 8.99
C ALA A 33 4.75 -6.66 7.83
N TRP A 34 4.77 -5.73 6.87
CA TRP A 34 5.75 -5.71 5.79
C TRP A 34 7.18 -5.64 6.33
N ALA A 35 7.47 -4.71 7.24
CA ALA A 35 8.78 -4.58 7.85
C ALA A 35 9.17 -5.81 8.69
N GLN A 36 8.20 -6.51 9.27
CA GLN A 36 8.44 -7.78 9.97
C GLN A 36 8.79 -8.90 8.97
N ALA A 37 8.06 -9.00 7.86
CA ALA A 37 8.34 -9.99 6.82
C ALA A 37 9.74 -9.78 6.22
N LEU A 38 10.14 -8.53 5.94
CA LEU A 38 11.47 -8.22 5.41
C LEU A 38 12.62 -8.54 6.38
N ARG A 39 12.36 -8.54 7.69
CA ARG A 39 13.35 -8.93 8.72
C ARG A 39 13.38 -10.43 9.00
N CYS A 40 12.47 -11.21 8.42
CA CYS A 40 12.43 -12.65 8.66
C CYS A 40 13.50 -13.37 7.82
N ASP A 41 14.47 -13.98 8.51
CA ASP A 41 15.56 -14.72 7.87
C ASP A 41 15.11 -16.07 7.25
N PHE A 42 14.00 -16.63 7.73
CA PHE A 42 13.49 -17.92 7.27
C PHE A 42 12.57 -17.75 6.06
N GLY A 43 13.04 -18.15 4.87
CA GLY A 43 12.31 -17.98 3.60
C GLY A 43 10.87 -18.47 3.64
N ARG A 44 10.62 -19.72 4.06
CA ARG A 44 9.26 -20.29 4.15
C ARG A 44 8.32 -19.48 5.05
N THR A 45 8.82 -18.98 6.17
CA THR A 45 8.04 -18.16 7.11
C THR A 45 7.75 -16.79 6.49
N ARG A 46 8.76 -16.16 5.89
CA ARG A 46 8.61 -14.91 5.16
C ARG A 46 7.58 -15.01 4.04
N ASP A 47 7.63 -16.07 3.25
CA ASP A 47 6.72 -16.26 2.11
C ASP A 47 5.27 -16.42 2.58
N ALA A 48 5.03 -17.14 3.69
CA ALA A 48 3.72 -17.24 4.32
C ALA A 48 3.23 -15.89 4.87
N MET A 49 4.12 -15.10 5.49
CA MET A 49 3.78 -13.74 5.95
C MET A 49 3.42 -12.83 4.79
N LEU A 50 4.17 -12.87 3.69
CA LEU A 50 3.91 -12.10 2.49
C LEU A 50 2.61 -12.52 1.79
N CYS A 51 2.31 -13.82 1.76
CA CYS A 51 1.04 -14.34 1.24
C CYS A 51 -0.15 -13.75 2.00
N HIS A 52 -0.14 -13.84 3.33
CA HIS A 52 -1.22 -13.32 4.15
C HIS A 52 -1.35 -11.79 4.05
N LEU A 53 -0.21 -11.09 3.95
CA LEU A 53 -0.20 -9.65 3.76
C LEU A 53 -0.72 -9.24 2.37
N ALA A 54 -0.43 -10.01 1.33
CA ALA A 54 -0.95 -9.79 -0.01
C ALA A 54 -2.48 -9.92 -0.04
N GLU A 55 -3.04 -10.96 0.58
CA GLU A 55 -4.49 -11.12 0.72
C GLU A 55 -5.12 -9.91 1.42
N THR A 56 -4.56 -9.52 2.58
CA THR A 56 -5.06 -8.38 3.38
C THR A 56 -5.04 -7.08 2.59
N THR A 57 -3.95 -6.80 1.88
CA THR A 57 -3.80 -5.55 1.11
C THR A 57 -4.67 -5.52 -0.15
N GLN A 58 -4.92 -6.67 -0.76
CA GLN A 58 -5.86 -6.77 -1.87
C GLN A 58 -7.29 -6.51 -1.40
N GLU A 59 -7.71 -7.10 -0.27
CA GLU A 59 -9.02 -6.81 0.32
C GLU A 59 -9.18 -5.32 0.66
N LEU A 60 -8.16 -4.71 1.26
CA LEU A 60 -8.15 -3.27 1.52
C LEU A 60 -8.26 -2.45 0.23
N ALA A 61 -7.54 -2.81 -0.83
CA ALA A 61 -7.62 -2.14 -2.12
C ALA A 61 -9.01 -2.26 -2.76
N HIS A 62 -9.70 -3.38 -2.55
CA HIS A 62 -11.10 -3.56 -2.97
C HIS A 62 -12.08 -2.71 -2.16
N GLN A 63 -11.86 -2.58 -0.85
CA GLN A 63 -12.69 -1.76 0.05
C GLN A 63 -12.47 -0.26 -0.16
N TYR A 64 -11.22 0.14 -0.46
CA TYR A 64 -10.81 1.53 -0.60
C TYR A 64 -10.14 1.80 -1.98
N PRO A 65 -10.88 1.66 -3.09
CA PRO A 65 -10.32 1.77 -4.44
C PRO A 65 -9.92 3.20 -4.85
N ASN A 66 -10.23 4.19 -4.02
CA ASN A 66 -9.91 5.60 -4.25
C ASN A 66 -8.91 6.16 -3.22
N ASP A 67 -8.33 5.31 -2.38
CA ASP A 67 -7.27 5.71 -1.45
C ASP A 67 -5.90 5.39 -2.08
N SER A 68 -5.15 6.44 -2.42
CA SER A 68 -3.84 6.30 -3.06
C SER A 68 -2.84 5.55 -2.19
N LYS A 69 -2.90 5.72 -0.87
CA LYS A 69 -1.97 5.09 0.07
C LYS A 69 -2.27 3.59 0.18
N VAL A 70 -3.54 3.21 0.21
CA VAL A 70 -3.95 1.79 0.19
C VAL A 70 -3.46 1.11 -1.08
N LEU A 71 -3.68 1.73 -2.25
CA LEU A 71 -3.25 1.18 -3.52
C LEU A 71 -1.72 1.11 -3.67
N LEU A 72 -1.00 2.12 -3.14
CA LEU A 72 0.46 2.11 -3.08
C LEU A 72 0.97 0.91 -2.28
N TRP A 73 0.45 0.70 -1.07
CA TRP A 73 0.89 -0.40 -0.21
C TRP A 73 0.49 -1.77 -0.77
N ASN A 74 -0.67 -1.88 -1.41
CA ASN A 74 -1.04 -3.09 -2.16
C ASN A 74 0.00 -3.40 -3.25
N GLY A 75 0.40 -2.41 -4.04
CA GLY A 75 1.45 -2.58 -5.05
C GLY A 75 2.80 -3.04 -4.47
N ILE A 76 3.25 -2.42 -3.38
CA ILE A 76 4.51 -2.76 -2.71
C ILE A 76 4.49 -4.21 -2.22
N VAL A 77 3.43 -4.61 -1.52
CA VAL A 77 3.29 -5.95 -0.94
C VAL A 77 3.21 -7.01 -2.03
N LEU A 78 2.37 -6.80 -3.04
CA LEU A 78 2.22 -7.73 -4.16
C LEU A 78 3.53 -7.92 -4.93
N THR A 79 4.33 -6.86 -5.10
CA THR A 79 5.65 -6.95 -5.72
C THR A 79 6.61 -7.82 -4.91
N GLY A 80 6.62 -7.66 -3.58
CA GLY A 80 7.40 -8.51 -2.68
C GLY A 80 6.96 -9.98 -2.70
N TYR A 81 5.65 -10.21 -2.68
CA TYR A 81 5.10 -11.56 -2.68
C TYR A 81 5.33 -12.27 -4.03
N ALA A 82 5.23 -11.55 -5.15
CA ALA A 82 5.57 -12.07 -6.47
C ALA A 82 7.04 -12.55 -6.52
N LYS A 83 7.96 -11.81 -5.89
CA LYS A 83 9.37 -12.19 -5.79
C LYS A 83 9.58 -13.49 -5.01
N SER A 84 8.77 -13.77 -3.99
CA SER A 84 8.83 -15.06 -3.27
C SER A 84 8.25 -16.23 -4.05
N LEU A 85 7.18 -16.01 -4.84
CA LEU A 85 6.51 -17.07 -5.60
C LEU A 85 7.35 -17.57 -6.79
N GLY A 86 7.93 -16.65 -7.56
CA GLY A 86 8.58 -16.98 -8.82
C GLY A 86 7.63 -17.56 -9.89
N GLY A 87 8.18 -17.80 -11.09
CA GLY A 87 7.45 -18.43 -12.19
C GLY A 87 6.25 -17.63 -12.73
N LEU A 88 5.32 -18.33 -13.38
CA LEU A 88 4.14 -17.72 -14.01
C LEU A 88 3.16 -17.12 -13.00
N CYS A 89 3.05 -17.70 -11.79
CA CYS A 89 2.19 -17.15 -10.74
C CYS A 89 2.65 -15.75 -10.31
N ALA A 90 3.97 -15.50 -10.26
CA ALA A 90 4.52 -14.19 -9.94
C ALA A 90 4.09 -13.10 -10.94
N LEU A 91 3.96 -13.44 -12.24
CA LEU A 91 3.57 -12.48 -13.28
C LEU A 91 2.18 -11.89 -13.04
N GLN A 92 1.22 -12.71 -12.60
CA GLN A 92 -0.12 -12.25 -12.28
C GLN A 92 -0.09 -11.23 -11.13
N PHE A 93 0.66 -11.52 -10.06
CA PHE A 93 0.81 -10.60 -8.94
C PHE A 93 1.57 -9.32 -9.31
N GLN A 94 2.58 -9.42 -10.17
CA GLN A 94 3.26 -8.23 -10.74
C GLN A 94 2.29 -7.38 -11.57
N ALA A 95 1.41 -7.98 -12.37
CA ALA A 95 0.40 -7.23 -13.12
C ALA A 95 -0.62 -6.53 -12.20
N HIS A 96 -1.08 -7.20 -11.14
CA HIS A 96 -1.95 -6.59 -10.13
C HIS A 96 -1.25 -5.45 -9.36
N ALA A 97 0.04 -5.63 -9.04
CA ALA A 97 0.86 -4.59 -8.43
C ALA A 97 0.96 -3.36 -9.33
N LYS A 98 1.28 -3.58 -10.62
CA LYS A 98 1.34 -2.53 -11.64
C LYS A 98 0.03 -1.72 -11.69
N ALA A 99 -1.10 -2.40 -11.83
CA ALA A 99 -2.41 -1.74 -11.92
C ALA A 99 -2.72 -0.91 -10.65
N SER A 100 -2.35 -1.42 -9.47
CA SER A 100 -2.56 -0.71 -8.20
C SER A 100 -1.68 0.55 -8.12
N LEU A 101 -0.42 0.46 -8.53
CA LEU A 101 0.50 1.60 -8.52
C LEU A 101 0.12 2.66 -9.56
N GLU A 102 -0.29 2.24 -10.76
CA GLU A 102 -0.79 3.17 -11.80
C GLU A 102 -2.04 3.92 -11.31
N ARG A 103 -2.95 3.22 -10.61
CA ARG A 103 -4.12 3.84 -10.00
C ARG A 103 -3.72 4.78 -8.86
N ALA A 104 -2.76 4.41 -8.02
CA ALA A 104 -2.22 5.27 -6.97
C ALA A 104 -1.63 6.57 -7.54
N ILE A 105 -0.86 6.48 -8.64
CA ILE A 105 -0.32 7.65 -9.38
C ILE A 105 -1.46 8.53 -9.91
N ALA A 106 -2.51 7.93 -10.47
CA ALA A 106 -3.65 8.68 -10.99
C ALA A 106 -4.38 9.48 -9.88
N LEU A 107 -4.42 8.95 -8.65
CA LEU A 107 -5.06 9.61 -7.50
C LEU A 107 -4.14 10.64 -6.83
N ALA A 108 -2.84 10.33 -6.71
CA ALA A 108 -1.84 11.16 -6.06
C ALA A 108 -0.60 11.31 -6.94
N PRO A 109 -0.66 12.12 -8.02
CA PRO A 109 0.42 12.25 -8.98
C PRO A 109 1.68 12.94 -8.42
N ASN A 110 1.57 13.56 -7.24
CA ASN A 110 2.69 14.19 -6.54
C ASN A 110 3.41 13.22 -5.58
N ASP A 111 2.87 12.01 -5.37
CA ASP A 111 3.49 11.01 -4.52
C ASP A 111 4.61 10.28 -5.28
N GLY A 112 5.85 10.72 -5.04
CA GLY A 112 7.03 10.15 -5.67
C GLY A 112 7.23 8.65 -5.39
N ALA A 113 6.70 8.13 -4.26
CA ALA A 113 6.87 6.73 -3.90
C ALA A 113 6.19 5.80 -4.92
N ALA A 114 4.99 6.15 -5.40
CA ALA A 114 4.28 5.34 -6.38
C ALA A 114 5.06 5.19 -7.69
N TYR A 115 5.70 6.27 -8.16
CA TYR A 115 6.58 6.24 -9.33
C TYR A 115 7.84 5.39 -9.11
N LEU A 116 8.46 5.49 -7.93
CA LEU A 116 9.64 4.71 -7.59
C LEU A 116 9.34 3.20 -7.61
N TYR A 117 8.25 2.79 -6.95
CA TYR A 117 7.86 1.37 -6.91
C TYR A 117 7.37 0.85 -8.26
N LEU A 118 6.69 1.69 -9.05
CA LEU A 118 6.33 1.30 -10.42
C LEU A 118 7.58 1.14 -11.29
N GLY A 119 8.54 2.05 -11.19
CA GLY A 119 9.83 1.94 -11.90
C GLY A 119 10.61 0.69 -11.52
N LEU A 120 10.72 0.38 -10.23
CA LEU A 120 11.32 -0.88 -9.73
C LEU A 120 10.62 -2.12 -10.28
N LEU A 121 9.29 -2.05 -10.44
CA LEU A 121 8.53 -3.15 -11.00
C LEU A 121 8.83 -3.37 -12.49
N TYR A 122 8.96 -2.30 -13.28
CA TYR A 122 9.39 -2.37 -14.69
C TYR A 122 10.83 -2.86 -14.84
N ASP A 123 11.72 -2.56 -13.89
CA ASP A 123 13.11 -3.03 -13.88
C ASP A 123 13.22 -4.54 -13.59
N HIS A 124 12.37 -5.05 -12.70
CA HIS A 124 12.42 -6.45 -12.26
C HIS A 124 11.49 -7.40 -13.02
N ALA A 125 10.52 -6.88 -13.78
CA ALA A 125 9.65 -7.71 -14.60
C ALA A 125 10.43 -8.27 -15.81
N PRO A 126 10.11 -9.50 -16.28
CA PRO A 126 10.71 -10.01 -17.50
C PRO A 126 10.28 -9.17 -18.70
N ALA A 127 11.16 -9.09 -19.70
CA ALA A 127 10.89 -8.38 -20.94
C ALA A 127 9.70 -8.97 -21.71
N SER A 128 9.09 -8.14 -22.55
CA SER A 128 8.08 -8.55 -23.54
C SER A 128 8.60 -9.71 -24.42
N PRO A 129 7.78 -10.72 -24.79
CA PRO A 129 6.31 -10.76 -24.75
C PRO A 129 5.68 -11.39 -23.51
N TYR A 130 6.48 -11.97 -22.60
CA TYR A 130 5.94 -12.72 -21.45
C TYR A 130 5.75 -11.86 -20.20
N GLY A 131 6.37 -10.69 -20.15
CA GLY A 131 6.15 -9.69 -19.11
C GLY A 131 6.03 -8.28 -19.69
N PHE A 132 6.14 -7.29 -18.81
CA PHE A 132 6.03 -5.87 -19.17
C PHE A 132 7.32 -5.10 -18.82
N GLY A 133 8.41 -5.81 -18.52
CA GLY A 133 9.67 -5.18 -18.18
C GLY A 133 10.20 -4.32 -19.33
N ASP A 134 10.59 -3.10 -19.00
CA ASP A 134 11.13 -2.12 -19.94
C ASP A 134 12.06 -1.17 -19.17
N GLU A 135 13.36 -1.26 -19.43
CA GLU A 135 14.39 -0.48 -18.74
C GLU A 135 14.26 1.03 -18.99
N ASN A 136 13.79 1.42 -20.18
CA ASN A 136 13.61 2.85 -20.51
C ASN A 136 12.44 3.43 -19.72
N ILE A 137 11.33 2.69 -19.63
CA ILE A 137 10.18 3.07 -18.81
C ILE A 137 10.58 3.09 -17.33
N ALA A 138 11.28 2.05 -16.86
CA ALA A 138 11.79 1.98 -15.49
C ALA A 138 12.63 3.20 -15.13
N ARG A 139 13.63 3.54 -15.95
CA ARG A 139 14.50 4.71 -15.76
C ARG A 139 13.69 6.00 -15.69
N SER A 140 12.77 6.22 -16.64
CA SER A 140 11.94 7.42 -16.67
C SER A 140 11.08 7.57 -15.40
N LEU A 141 10.45 6.48 -14.95
CA LEU A 141 9.62 6.48 -13.74
C LEU A 141 10.45 6.72 -12.48
N LEU A 142 11.61 6.08 -12.36
CA LEU A 142 12.52 6.27 -11.23
C LEU A 142 13.02 7.72 -11.15
N GLU A 143 13.45 8.30 -12.26
CA GLU A 143 13.86 9.71 -12.32
C GLU A 143 12.74 10.66 -11.92
N GLN A 144 11.51 10.39 -12.36
CA GLN A 144 10.35 11.19 -11.98
C GLN A 144 10.03 11.07 -10.49
N GLY A 145 10.03 9.84 -9.94
CA GLY A 145 9.82 9.59 -8.52
C GLY A 145 10.86 10.26 -7.63
N LEU A 146 12.13 10.23 -8.04
CA LEU A 146 13.22 10.93 -7.36
C LEU A 146 13.02 12.45 -7.37
N LYS A 147 12.68 13.04 -8.52
CA LYS A 147 12.41 14.49 -8.64
C LYS A 147 11.27 14.92 -7.71
N LEU A 148 10.17 14.18 -7.68
CA LEU A 148 9.02 14.46 -6.81
C LEU A 148 9.37 14.33 -5.33
N THR A 149 10.09 13.27 -4.96
CA THR A 149 10.50 13.02 -3.57
C THR A 149 11.46 14.09 -3.05
N LEU A 150 12.46 14.46 -3.86
CA LEU A 150 13.43 15.50 -3.52
C LEU A 150 12.76 16.88 -3.42
N SER A 151 11.89 17.23 -4.37
CA SER A 151 11.15 18.50 -4.31
C SER A 151 10.28 18.60 -3.07
N SER A 152 9.64 17.51 -2.65
CA SER A 152 8.84 17.47 -1.42
C SER A 152 9.71 17.68 -0.18
N ALA A 153 10.87 17.02 -0.10
CA ALA A 153 11.81 17.21 1.00
C ALA A 153 12.38 18.64 1.08
N GLU A 154 12.60 19.29 -0.07
CA GLU A 154 13.03 20.69 -0.13
C GLU A 154 11.95 21.66 0.36
N GLN A 155 10.67 21.38 0.07
CA GLN A 155 9.55 22.18 0.59
C GLN A 155 9.47 22.12 2.11
N LEU A 156 9.65 20.94 2.70
CA LEU A 156 9.67 20.78 4.17
C LEU A 156 10.86 21.47 4.84
N ARG A 157 12.01 21.56 4.18
CA ARG A 157 13.17 22.30 4.71
C ARG A 157 12.99 23.83 4.67
N ARG A 158 12.06 24.32 3.85
CA ARG A 158 11.80 25.76 3.69
C ARG A 158 10.60 26.26 4.51
N ALA A 159 9.81 25.35 5.07
CA ALA A 159 8.68 25.64 5.96
C ALA A 159 9.14 25.76 7.42
#